data_AF-A0A3Q8UVH1-F1
#
_entry.id   AF-A0A3Q8UVH1-F1
#
_cell.length_a   1.000
_cell.length_b   1.000
_cell.length_c   1.000
_cell.angle_alpha   90.00
_cell.angle_beta   90.00
_cell.angle_gamma   90.00
#
_symmetry.space_group_name_H-M   'P 1'
#
loop_
_entity.id
_entity.type
_entity.pdbx_description
1 polymer ?
#
loop_
_entity_poly.entity_id
_entity_poly.type
_entity_poly.pdbx_seq_one_letter_code
_entity_poly.pdbx_strand_id
1 'polypeptide(L)'
;MSAAMRSFVRALGKCVTRELYRCLMAFGMYYTGAIREPGTAPEQRPAEPERPPAGPPAGHPERLCPGMALTPLEQAIEQELNRRP
;
A
#
# COMPACT_ATOMS: atom_id res chain seq x y z
N MET A 1 -3.33 -32.25 29.72
CA MET A 1 -2.19 -31.33 29.47
C MET A 1 -1.84 -30.56 30.74
N SER A 2 -0.57 -30.55 31.14
CA SER A 2 -0.07 -29.89 32.37
C SER A 2 -0.09 -28.35 32.25
N ALA A 3 -0.20 -27.63 33.39
CA ALA A 3 -0.23 -26.17 33.45
C ALA A 3 1.04 -25.51 32.89
N ALA A 4 2.20 -26.14 33.10
CA ALA A 4 3.48 -25.70 32.55
C ALA A 4 3.49 -25.71 31.01
N MET A 5 2.90 -26.75 30.39
CA MET A 5 2.78 -26.87 28.94
C MET A 5 1.96 -25.72 28.35
N ARG A 6 0.86 -25.34 29.00
CA ARG A 6 0.03 -24.20 28.57
C ARG A 6 0.75 -22.86 28.68
N SER A 7 1.54 -22.68 29.73
CA SER A 7 2.34 -21.46 29.92
C SER A 7 3.43 -21.33 28.87
N PHE A 8 4.12 -22.43 28.57
CA PHE A 8 5.17 -22.48 27.55
C PHE A 8 4.63 -22.16 26.14
N VAL A 9 3.50 -22.76 25.75
CA VAL A 9 2.86 -22.47 24.45
C VAL A 9 2.42 -21.01 24.36
N ARG A 10 1.90 -20.42 25.45
CA ARG A 10 1.55 -18.99 25.49
C ARG A 10 2.78 -18.09 25.36
N ALA A 11 3.88 -18.42 26.02
CA ALA A 11 5.12 -17.67 25.93
C ALA A 11 5.70 -17.73 24.51
N LEU A 12 5.72 -18.92 23.91
CA LEU A 12 6.16 -19.12 22.53
C LEU A 12 5.30 -18.30 21.55
N GLY A 13 3.97 -18.36 21.69
CA GLY A 13 3.04 -17.57 20.87
C GLY A 13 3.30 -16.07 20.98
N LYS A 14 3.58 -15.56 22.18
CA LYS A 14 3.94 -14.14 22.39
C LYS A 14 5.27 -13.77 21.72
N CYS A 15 6.27 -14.64 21.77
CA CYS A 15 7.55 -14.40 21.10
C CYS A 15 7.40 -14.35 19.57
N VAL A 16 6.66 -15.31 19.00
CA VAL A 16 6.43 -15.41 17.55
C VAL A 16 5.61 -14.21 17.05
N THR A 17 4.53 -13.87 17.72
CA THR A 17 3.68 -12.72 17.34
C THR A 17 4.45 -11.39 17.43
N ARG A 18 5.31 -11.23 18.43
CA ARG A 18 6.19 -10.05 18.55
C ARG A 18 7.16 -9.94 17.37
N GLU A 19 7.74 -11.04 16.94
CA GLU A 19 8.71 -11.02 15.84
C GLU A 19 8.03 -10.79 14.49
N LEU A 20 6.86 -11.42 14.26
CA LEU A 20 6.04 -11.13 13.09
C LEU A 20 5.68 -9.65 13.02
N TYR A 21 5.19 -9.06 14.11
CA TYR A 21 4.87 -7.64 14.15
C TYR A 21 6.06 -6.76 13.77
N ARG A 22 7.27 -7.09 14.25
CA ARG A 22 8.51 -6.36 13.88
C ARG A 22 8.82 -6.47 12.40
N CYS A 23 8.74 -7.66 11.82
CA CYS A 23 8.94 -7.86 10.39
C CYS A 23 7.94 -7.02 9.59
N LEU A 24 6.66 -7.07 9.93
CA LEU A 24 5.62 -6.30 9.23
C LEU A 24 5.88 -4.79 9.29
N MET A 25 6.27 -4.25 10.44
CA MET A 25 6.65 -2.84 10.56
C MET A 25 7.87 -2.48 9.70
N ALA A 26 8.89 -3.35 9.66
CA ALA A 26 10.08 -3.14 8.82
C ALA A 26 9.75 -3.13 7.31
N PHE A 27 8.73 -3.90 6.89
CA PHE A 27 8.20 -3.88 5.52
C PHE A 27 7.23 -2.73 5.25
N GLY A 28 7.01 -1.82 6.20
CA GLY A 28 6.12 -0.67 6.05
C GLY A 28 4.63 -1.01 6.11
N MET A 29 4.27 -2.20 6.57
CA MET A 29 2.87 -2.64 6.70
C MET A 29 2.24 -2.07 7.96
N TYR A 30 1.83 -0.81 7.92
CA TYR A 30 1.06 -0.18 9.00
C TYR A 30 -0.36 -0.73 9.03
N TYR A 31 -0.65 -1.65 9.95
CA TYR A 31 -2.03 -2.01 10.30
C TYR A 31 -2.66 -0.85 11.07
N THR A 32 -3.21 0.13 10.34
CA THR A 32 -4.24 1.01 10.91
C THR A 32 -5.50 0.17 10.98
N GLY A 33 -6.02 -0.06 12.18
CA GLY A 33 -7.11 -0.99 12.47
C GLY A 33 -8.48 -0.59 11.91
N ALA A 34 -8.55 0.02 10.73
CA ALA A 34 -9.78 0.19 10.00
C ALA A 34 -10.17 -1.16 9.38
N ILE A 35 -10.88 -1.98 10.16
CA ILE A 35 -11.75 -2.99 9.57
C ILE A 35 -12.74 -2.20 8.71
N ARG A 36 -12.52 -2.17 7.40
CA ARG A 36 -13.58 -1.81 6.46
C ARG A 36 -14.64 -2.89 6.67
N GLU A 37 -15.72 -2.56 7.36
CA GLU A 37 -16.92 -3.37 7.28
C GLU A 37 -17.21 -3.55 5.78
N PRO A 38 -17.60 -4.76 5.32
CA PRO A 38 -18.07 -4.94 3.96
C PRO A 38 -19.40 -4.19 3.83
N GLY A 39 -19.30 -2.86 3.66
CA GLY A 39 -20.43 -2.03 3.27
C GLY A 39 -20.97 -2.62 1.98
N THR A 40 -22.27 -2.89 1.94
CA THR A 40 -23.02 -3.23 0.74
C THR A 40 -22.44 -2.46 -0.43
N ALA A 41 -21.88 -3.20 -1.40
CA ALA A 41 -21.24 -2.62 -2.56
C ALA A 41 -22.20 -1.56 -3.15
N PRO A 42 -21.78 -0.29 -3.28
CA PRO A 42 -22.60 0.65 -4.02
C PRO A 42 -22.76 0.06 -5.42
N GLU A 43 -24.00 0.05 -5.89
CA GLU A 43 -24.41 -0.37 -7.22
C GLU A 43 -23.35 0.08 -8.24
N GLN A 44 -22.67 -0.87 -8.86
CA GLN A 44 -21.64 -0.60 -9.87
C GLN A 44 -22.33 0.07 -11.05
N ARG A 45 -22.41 1.41 -11.03
CA ARG A 45 -22.65 2.17 -12.24
C ARG A 45 -21.54 1.82 -13.22
N PRO A 46 -21.84 1.68 -14.52
CA PRO A 46 -20.81 1.50 -15.53
C PRO A 46 -19.73 2.55 -15.31
N ALA A 47 -18.49 2.10 -15.12
CA ALA A 47 -17.37 2.99 -14.89
C ALA A 47 -17.27 3.93 -16.10
N GLU A 48 -17.59 5.21 -15.91
CA GLU A 48 -17.06 6.25 -16.78
C GLU A 48 -15.53 6.09 -16.79
N PRO A 49 -14.85 6.31 -17.93
CA PRO A 49 -13.40 6.26 -17.94
C PRO A 49 -12.90 7.25 -16.89
N GLU A 50 -12.39 6.73 -15.77
CA GLU A 50 -11.86 7.54 -14.69
C GLU A 50 -10.75 8.38 -15.32
N ARG A 51 -10.99 9.70 -15.41
CA ARG A 51 -9.97 10.64 -15.82
C ARG A 51 -8.77 10.36 -14.91
N PRO A 52 -7.55 10.13 -15.46
CA PRO A 52 -6.40 9.84 -14.62
C PRO A 52 -6.30 10.90 -13.53
N PRO A 53 -6.00 10.51 -12.28
CA PRO A 53 -6.02 11.43 -11.15
C PRO A 53 -5.15 12.64 -11.53
N ALA A 54 -5.80 13.81 -11.61
CA ALA A 54 -5.09 15.03 -11.91
C ALA A 54 -4.06 15.23 -10.80
N GLY A 55 -2.80 15.42 -11.20
CA GLY A 55 -1.72 15.66 -10.25
C GLY A 55 -1.97 16.91 -9.40
N PRO A 56 -1.10 17.15 -8.39
CA PRO A 56 -1.24 18.29 -7.49
C PRO A 56 -1.42 19.63 -8.23
N PRO A 57 -2.13 20.61 -7.62
CA PRO A 57 -2.37 21.91 -8.23
C PRO A 57 -1.07 22.67 -8.55
N ALA A 58 -1.15 23.68 -9.42
CA ALA A 58 0.01 24.48 -9.79
C ALA A 58 0.56 25.22 -8.55
N GLY A 59 1.86 25.14 -8.34
CA GLY A 59 2.54 25.73 -7.17
C GLY A 59 2.66 24.82 -5.94
N HIS A 60 2.17 23.57 -6.00
CA HIS A 60 2.34 22.62 -4.90
C HIS A 60 3.80 22.13 -4.82
N PRO A 61 4.46 22.11 -3.64
CA PRO A 61 5.88 21.74 -3.50
C PRO A 61 6.26 20.36 -4.06
N GLU A 62 5.39 19.35 -4.00
CA GLU A 62 5.66 18.02 -4.59
C GLU A 62 5.29 17.91 -6.07
N ARG A 63 4.80 18.98 -6.71
CA ARG A 63 4.53 18.95 -8.14
C ARG A 63 5.85 18.97 -8.89
N LEU A 64 6.15 17.89 -9.60
CA LEU A 64 7.29 17.84 -10.53
C LEU A 64 7.18 18.98 -11.55
N CYS A 65 8.31 19.65 -11.84
CA CYS A 65 8.37 20.76 -12.78
C CYS A 65 7.85 20.33 -14.16
N PRO A 66 6.65 20.77 -14.60
CA PRO A 66 6.00 20.24 -15.80
C PRO A 66 6.69 20.64 -17.11
N GLY A 67 7.73 21.48 -17.05
CA GLY A 67 8.53 21.90 -18.19
C GLY A 67 9.96 21.33 -18.23
N MET A 68 10.34 20.45 -17.28
CA MET A 68 11.63 19.78 -17.35
C MET A 68 11.54 18.65 -18.36
N ALA A 69 12.38 18.71 -19.39
CA ALA A 69 12.47 17.63 -20.36
C ALA A 69 12.94 16.36 -19.66
N LEU A 70 12.23 15.25 -19.90
CA LEU A 70 12.65 13.93 -19.44
C LEU A 70 14.00 13.59 -20.06
N THR A 71 14.90 13.04 -19.25
CA THR A 71 16.14 12.43 -19.74
C THR A 71 15.83 11.23 -20.63
N PRO A 72 16.75 10.80 -21.51
CA PRO A 72 16.53 9.63 -22.37
C PRO A 72 16.17 8.35 -21.60
N LEU A 73 16.71 8.18 -20.37
CA LEU A 73 16.37 7.05 -19.51
C LEU A 73 14.93 7.13 -18.99
N GLU A 74 14.51 8.30 -18.53
CA GLU A 74 13.14 8.52 -18.03
C GLU A 74 12.10 8.34 -19.14
N GLN A 75 12.41 8.77 -20.36
CA GLN A 75 11.56 8.51 -21.53
C GLN A 75 11.42 7.02 -21.84
N ALA A 76 12.52 6.26 -21.74
CA ALA A 76 12.48 4.81 -21.95
C ALA A 76 11.61 4.10 -20.90
N ILE A 77 11.67 4.54 -19.64
CA ILE A 77 10.83 4.01 -18.55
C ILE A 77 9.36 4.36 -18.79
N GLU A 78 9.04 5.60 -19.16
CA GLU A 78 7.67 6.03 -19.45
C GLU A 78 7.05 5.23 -20.61
N GLN A 79 7.82 4.99 -21.68
CA GLN A 79 7.39 4.14 -22.80
C GLN A 79 7.09 2.71 -22.36
N GLU A 80 7.89 2.16 -21.45
CA GLU A 80 7.68 0.80 -20.94
C GLU A 80 6.45 0.71 -20.02
N LEU A 81 6.20 1.74 -19.22
CA LEU A 81 5.01 1.81 -18.37
C LEU A 81 3.72 1.94 -19.21
N ASN A 82 3.75 2.76 -20.26
CA ASN A 82 2.62 2.96 -21.16
C ASN A 82 2.39 1.78 -22.13
N ARG A 83 3.30 0.81 -22.19
CA ARG A 83 3.16 -0.41 -23.01
C ARG A 83 2.35 -1.52 -22.36
N ARG A 84 1.94 -1.39 -21.09
CA ARG A 84 1.14 -2.43 -20.41
C ARG A 84 -0.33 -2.37 -20.88
N PRO A 85 -0.97 -3.54 -21.16
CA PRO A 85 -2.36 -3.62 -21.62
C PRO A 85 -3.38 -3.25 -20.54
#